data_AF-A0A9Q1AA27-F1
#
_entry.id   AF-A0A9Q1AA27-F1
#
_cell.length_a   1.000
_cell.length_b   1.000
_cell.length_c   1.000
_cell.angle_alpha   90.00
_cell.angle_beta   90.00
_cell.angle_gamma   90.00
#
_symmetry.space_group_name_H-M   'P 1'
#
loop_
_entity.id
_entity.type
_entity.pdbx_description
1 polymer ?
#
loop_
_entity_poly.entity_id
_entity_poly.type
_entity_poly.pdbx_seq_one_letter_code
_entity_poly.pdbx_strand_id
1 'polypeptide(L)'
;MAKKDGSSRSGKRKTRGEYVDPQNMDDDIDSFHKQRDIIPLDVDAGIESDKNDDMEEDADSSENDLYEQVKQKRAAKLAAKAEIYTRTSALPSLPETADGKRHITYQIEKNRGLTRPRNKLTKNPRKKYRTKHDKAQKRRLGQVRQIKKPSGPYGGESSGINARISRSIRL
;
A
#
# COMPACT_ATOMS: atom_id res chain seq x y z
N MET A 1 -19.42 52.94 -8.08
CA MET A 1 -20.53 52.04 -7.70
C MET A 1 -19.92 50.76 -7.14
N ALA A 2 -20.06 50.54 -5.84
CA ALA A 2 -19.63 49.31 -5.17
C ALA A 2 -20.75 48.27 -5.21
N LYS A 3 -20.45 47.02 -5.57
CA LYS A 3 -21.30 45.87 -5.25
C LYS A 3 -20.49 44.86 -4.47
N LYS A 4 -21.03 44.54 -3.29
CA LYS A 4 -20.47 43.73 -2.22
C LYS A 4 -21.47 42.60 -2.03
N ASP A 5 -21.25 41.46 -2.68
CA ASP A 5 -22.12 40.30 -2.51
C ASP A 5 -21.33 39.20 -1.81
N GLY A 6 -21.60 39.06 -0.51
CA GLY A 6 -21.04 38.04 0.34
C GLY A 6 -21.72 36.69 0.12
N SER A 7 -20.93 35.64 -0.08
CA SER A 7 -21.38 34.26 0.09
C SER A 7 -20.61 33.62 1.25
N SER A 8 -21.27 33.45 2.39
CA SER A 8 -20.75 32.74 3.55
C SER A 8 -20.68 31.23 3.26
N ARG A 9 -19.51 30.72 2.87
CA ARG A 9 -19.26 29.27 2.82
C ARG A 9 -18.90 28.78 4.22
N SER A 10 -19.90 28.32 4.98
CA SER A 10 -19.66 27.58 6.21
C SER A 10 -19.04 26.22 5.88
N GLY A 11 -17.75 26.04 6.18
CA GLY A 11 -17.08 24.75 6.03
C GLY A 11 -17.74 23.68 6.90
N LYS A 12 -18.20 22.58 6.28
CA LYS A 12 -18.70 21.40 7.00
C LYS A 12 -17.56 20.84 7.88
N ARG A 13 -17.69 20.99 9.20
CA ARG A 13 -16.81 20.34 10.18
C ARG A 13 -17.02 18.83 10.06
N LYS A 14 -16.01 18.08 9.61
CA LYS A 14 -16.04 16.61 9.61
C LYS A 14 -16.19 16.12 11.05
N THR A 15 -17.28 15.43 11.34
CA THR A 15 -17.49 14.74 12.62
C THR A 15 -16.55 13.53 12.71
N ARG A 16 -15.86 13.42 13.84
CA ARG A 16 -14.83 12.43 14.18
C ARG A 16 -15.43 11.03 14.38
N GLY A 17 -15.94 10.42 13.32
CA GLY A 17 -16.63 9.13 13.43
C GLY A 17 -16.95 8.44 12.11
N GLU A 18 -16.13 8.57 11.07
CA GLU A 18 -16.26 7.72 9.89
C GLU A 18 -15.85 6.29 10.24
N TYR A 19 -16.81 5.37 10.16
CA TYR A 19 -16.61 3.94 10.31
C TYR A 19 -15.79 3.43 9.12
N VAL A 20 -14.53 3.07 9.36
CA VAL A 20 -13.65 2.45 8.34
C VAL A 20 -14.04 0.98 8.21
N ASP A 21 -14.55 0.59 7.03
CA ASP A 21 -14.91 -0.79 6.69
C ASP A 21 -13.65 -1.69 6.78
N PRO A 22 -13.66 -2.77 7.59
CA PRO A 22 -12.54 -3.70 7.69
C PRO A 22 -12.16 -4.42 6.39
N GLN A 23 -12.94 -4.27 5.32
CA GLN A 23 -12.63 -4.82 3.98
C GLN A 23 -11.56 -4.02 3.22
N ASN A 24 -11.31 -2.75 3.59
CA ASN A 24 -10.35 -1.89 2.89
C ASN A 24 -8.91 -1.96 3.46
N MET A 25 -8.68 -2.75 4.52
CA MET A 25 -7.35 -2.86 5.15
C MET A 25 -6.40 -3.80 4.37
N ASP A 26 -6.94 -4.60 3.44
CA ASP A 26 -6.14 -5.43 2.53
C ASP A 26 -5.67 -4.61 1.30
N ASP A 27 -6.32 -3.48 0.99
CA ASP A 27 -5.96 -2.59 -0.13
C ASP A 27 -4.74 -1.71 0.17
N ASP A 28 -4.50 -1.37 1.44
CA ASP A 28 -3.35 -0.54 1.84
C ASP A 28 -2.01 -1.28 1.67
N ILE A 29 -2.01 -2.60 1.91
CA ILE A 29 -0.84 -3.45 1.69
C ILE A 29 -0.61 -3.67 0.19
N ASP A 30 -1.68 -3.87 -0.58
CA ASP A 30 -1.61 -4.02 -2.04
C ASP A 30 -1.19 -2.71 -2.74
N SER A 31 -1.59 -1.56 -2.19
CA SER A 31 -1.18 -0.23 -2.67
C SER A 31 0.31 0.05 -2.45
N PHE A 32 0.90 -0.46 -1.37
CA PHE A 32 2.34 -0.28 -1.08
C PHE A 32 3.22 -1.14 -1.99
N HIS A 33 2.74 -2.32 -2.41
CA HIS A 33 3.43 -3.17 -3.38
C HIS A 33 3.22 -2.66 -4.83
N LYS A 34 2.02 -2.19 -5.17
CA LYS A 34 1.79 -1.46 -6.44
C LYS A 34 2.69 -0.24 -6.59
N GLN A 35 2.94 0.52 -5.53
CA GLN A 35 3.85 1.67 -5.58
C GLN A 35 5.33 1.29 -5.80
N ARG A 36 5.73 0.03 -5.56
CA ARG A 36 7.08 -0.46 -5.84
C ARG A 36 7.23 -1.15 -7.19
N ASP A 37 6.14 -1.67 -7.75
CA ASP A 37 6.14 -2.36 -9.05
C ASP A 37 6.01 -1.39 -10.25
N ILE A 38 5.95 -0.07 -10.02
CA ILE A 38 5.87 0.98 -11.06
C ILE A 38 7.25 1.59 -11.36
N ILE A 39 8.34 0.85 -11.13
CA ILE A 39 9.61 1.17 -11.77
C ILE A 39 9.59 0.47 -13.13
N PRO A 40 9.58 1.19 -14.27
CA PRO A 40 9.77 0.55 -15.56
C PRO A 40 11.13 -0.13 -15.56
N LEU A 41 11.13 -1.46 -15.54
CA LEU A 41 12.27 -2.25 -16.00
C LEU A 41 12.17 -2.22 -17.53
N ASP A 42 12.99 -1.39 -18.16
CA ASP A 42 13.22 -1.49 -19.60
C ASP A 42 13.97 -2.81 -19.86
N VAL A 43 13.21 -3.86 -20.22
CA VAL A 43 13.69 -5.21 -20.53
C VAL A 43 14.06 -5.36 -22.02
N ASP A 44 14.09 -4.26 -22.78
CA ASP A 44 14.40 -4.26 -24.22
C ASP A 44 15.71 -3.54 -24.56
N ALA A 45 16.68 -3.48 -23.66
CA ALA A 45 18.06 -3.16 -24.01
C ALA A 45 18.89 -4.45 -23.95
N GLY A 46 18.83 -5.19 -25.05
CA GLY A 46 19.63 -6.38 -25.28
C GLY A 46 21.10 -6.14 -24.94
N ILE A 47 21.67 -7.16 -24.30
CA ILE A 47 23.11 -7.37 -24.18
C ILE A 47 23.66 -7.46 -25.60
N GLU A 48 24.17 -6.37 -26.14
CA GLU A 48 25.12 -6.41 -27.23
C GLU A 48 26.50 -6.18 -26.63
N SER A 49 27.18 -7.32 -26.48
CA SER A 49 28.61 -7.41 -26.24
C SER A 49 29.37 -6.59 -27.29
N ASP A 50 30.17 -5.65 -26.77
CA ASP A 50 31.50 -5.28 -27.23
C ASP A 50 32.01 -6.10 -28.44
N LYS A 51 31.92 -5.49 -29.63
CA LYS A 51 32.80 -5.76 -30.76
C LYS A 51 33.29 -4.43 -31.30
N ASN A 52 34.51 -4.10 -30.90
CA ASN A 52 35.37 -3.13 -31.58
C ASN A 52 35.47 -3.47 -33.08
N ASP A 53 35.25 -2.49 -33.95
CA ASP A 53 35.92 -2.39 -35.24
C ASP A 53 35.90 -0.93 -35.72
N ASP A 54 37.04 -0.27 -35.53
CA ASP A 54 37.67 0.78 -36.32
C ASP A 54 36.79 1.66 -37.22
N MET A 55 36.50 2.88 -36.76
CA MET A 55 36.62 4.09 -37.59
C MET A 55 37.04 5.26 -36.70
N GLU A 56 38.33 5.60 -36.74
CA GLU A 56 38.79 6.93 -36.37
C GLU A 56 38.29 7.94 -37.41
N GLU A 57 37.68 9.04 -36.96
CA GLU A 57 37.99 10.41 -37.37
C GLU A 57 36.99 11.39 -36.69
N ASP A 58 37.54 12.32 -35.88
CA ASP A 58 36.98 13.64 -35.50
C ASP A 58 35.83 13.75 -34.46
N ALA A 59 36.05 13.41 -33.18
CA ALA A 59 35.03 13.57 -32.11
C ALA A 59 35.50 14.16 -30.75
N ASP A 60 36.70 14.74 -30.67
CA ASP A 60 37.38 15.06 -29.39
C ASP A 60 36.73 16.17 -28.53
N SER A 61 35.84 17.01 -29.09
CA SER A 61 35.28 18.15 -28.36
C SER A 61 33.89 17.90 -27.75
N SER A 62 33.07 17.00 -28.29
CA SER A 62 31.71 16.72 -27.76
C SER A 62 31.70 15.60 -26.71
N GLU A 63 32.72 14.75 -26.70
CA GLU A 63 32.87 13.65 -25.75
C GLU A 63 33.24 14.15 -24.34
N ASN A 64 34.08 15.18 -24.29
CA ASN A 64 34.50 15.82 -23.04
C ASN A 64 33.32 16.48 -22.30
N ASP A 65 32.41 17.14 -23.02
CA ASP A 65 31.19 17.74 -22.45
C ASP A 65 30.23 16.69 -21.87
N LEU A 66 30.10 15.54 -22.53
CA LEU A 66 29.27 14.44 -22.03
C LEU A 66 29.84 13.84 -20.74
N TYR A 67 31.17 13.69 -20.69
CA TYR A 67 31.87 13.18 -19.51
C TYR A 67 31.69 14.11 -18.29
N GLU A 68 31.79 15.42 -18.48
CA GLU A 68 31.54 16.40 -17.44
C GLU A 68 30.11 16.34 -16.90
N GLN A 69 29.11 16.22 -17.78
CA GLN A 69 27.70 16.08 -17.38
C GLN A 69 27.45 14.82 -16.55
N VAL A 70 28.05 13.67 -16.93
CA VAL A 70 27.92 12.41 -16.18
C VAL A 70 28.57 12.52 -14.80
N LYS A 71 29.73 13.18 -14.71
CA LYS A 71 30.43 13.42 -13.44
C LYS A 71 29.61 14.30 -12.49
N GLN A 72 29.00 15.37 -13.00
CA GLN A 72 28.10 16.24 -12.24
C GLN A 72 26.85 15.48 -11.75
N LYS A 73 26.20 14.70 -12.62
CA LYS A 73 25.05 13.86 -12.25
C LYS A 73 25.40 12.85 -11.16
N ARG A 74 26.58 12.23 -11.23
CA ARG A 74 27.06 11.28 -10.21
C ARG A 74 27.32 11.97 -8.87
N ALA A 75 27.94 13.16 -8.88
CA ALA A 75 28.19 13.95 -7.68
C ALA A 75 26.89 14.40 -7.02
N ALA A 76 25.92 14.90 -7.80
CA ALA A 76 24.61 15.29 -7.32
C ALA A 76 23.85 14.10 -6.70
N LYS A 77 23.92 12.92 -7.34
CA LYS A 77 23.32 11.69 -6.82
C LYS A 77 23.95 11.25 -5.50
N LEU A 78 25.28 11.39 -5.36
CA LEU A 78 26.00 11.08 -4.11
C LEU A 78 25.67 12.08 -3.00
N ALA A 79 25.58 13.37 -3.30
CA ALA A 79 25.22 14.40 -2.34
C ALA A 79 23.79 14.22 -1.81
N ALA A 80 22.82 14.02 -2.71
CA ALA A 80 21.43 13.73 -2.33
C ALA A 80 21.32 12.45 -1.49
N LYS A 81 22.11 11.42 -1.83
CA LYS A 81 22.18 10.19 -1.04
C LYS A 81 22.76 10.47 0.35
N ALA A 82 23.84 11.24 0.46
CA ALA A 82 24.45 11.59 1.73
C ALA A 82 23.47 12.32 2.65
N GLU A 83 22.70 13.28 2.13
CA GLU A 83 21.66 14.00 2.89
C GLU A 83 20.61 13.05 3.49
N ILE A 84 20.13 12.08 2.72
CA ILE A 84 19.16 11.06 3.18
C ILE A 84 19.74 10.20 4.31
N TYR A 85 21.03 9.87 4.25
CA TYR A 85 21.70 9.04 5.27
C TYR A 85 22.34 9.86 6.40
N THR A 86 22.28 11.19 6.36
CA THR A 86 22.68 11.99 7.51
C THR A 86 21.72 11.71 8.65
N ARG A 87 22.25 11.13 9.72
CA ARG A 87 21.47 10.74 10.89
C ARG A 87 21.08 12.01 11.65
N THR A 88 19.91 12.57 11.34
CA THR A 88 19.28 13.55 12.23
C THR A 88 19.08 12.89 13.59
N SER A 89 19.85 13.31 14.59
CA SER A 89 19.71 12.82 15.97
C SER A 89 18.30 13.17 16.45
N ALA A 90 17.45 12.15 16.62
CA ALA A 90 16.09 12.33 17.08
C ALA A 90 16.07 13.10 18.41
N LEU A 91 15.17 14.07 18.50
CA LEU A 91 15.01 14.95 19.66
C LEU A 91 14.84 14.14 20.96
N PRO A 92 15.48 14.55 22.07
CA PRO A 92 15.28 13.90 23.35
C PRO A 92 13.81 14.02 23.77
N SER A 93 13.22 12.92 24.25
CA SER A 93 11.85 12.90 24.75
C SER A 93 11.68 13.94 25.86
N LEU A 94 10.59 14.72 25.77
CA LEU A 94 10.22 15.73 26.76
C LEU A 94 10.24 15.13 28.18
N PRO A 95 10.77 15.83 29.20
CA PRO A 95 10.75 15.32 30.56
C PRO A 95 9.32 15.08 31.05
N GLU A 96 9.11 13.93 31.69
CA GLU A 96 7.86 13.56 32.35
C GLU A 96 7.62 14.53 33.51
N THR A 97 6.77 15.53 33.30
CA THR A 97 6.36 16.49 34.33
C THR A 97 5.49 15.76 35.36
N ALA A 98 6.11 15.23 36.41
CA ALA A 98 5.38 14.68 37.54
C ALA A 98 5.07 15.82 38.53
N ASP A 99 3.82 16.25 38.57
CA ASP A 99 3.29 17.09 39.63
C ASP A 99 3.06 16.21 40.87
N GLY A 100 3.97 16.26 41.86
CA GLY A 100 3.89 15.48 43.10
C GLY A 100 4.54 14.09 43.06
N LYS A 101 3.89 13.07 43.66
CA LYS A 101 4.45 11.71 43.79
C LYS A 101 4.48 11.01 42.42
N ARG A 102 5.59 10.37 42.09
CA ARG A 102 5.74 9.59 40.86
C ARG A 102 4.77 8.39 40.86
N HIS A 103 3.87 8.34 39.89
CA HIS A 103 2.97 7.21 39.68
C HIS A 103 3.69 6.06 38.97
N ILE A 104 3.18 4.84 39.15
CA ILE A 104 3.66 3.66 38.45
C ILE A 104 3.26 3.70 36.97
N THR A 105 4.20 3.40 36.07
CA THR A 105 3.92 3.32 34.63
C THR A 105 3.14 2.05 34.29
N TYR A 106 2.23 2.11 33.31
CA TYR A 106 1.45 0.96 32.84
C TYR A 106 2.29 -0.29 32.50
N GLN A 107 3.51 -0.09 31.98
CA GLN A 107 4.43 -1.19 31.66
C GLN A 107 4.83 -1.98 32.91
N ILE A 108 5.14 -1.28 34.00
CA ILE A 108 5.52 -1.86 35.29
C ILE A 108 4.28 -2.42 35.99
N GLU A 109 3.13 -1.74 35.89
CA GLU A 109 1.87 -2.17 36.49
C GLU A 109 1.39 -3.51 35.90
N LYS A 110 1.47 -3.69 34.57
CA LYS A 110 0.96 -4.88 33.89
C LYS A 110 1.99 -5.97 33.62
N ASN A 111 3.30 -5.66 33.68
CA ASN A 111 4.41 -6.60 33.46
C ASN A 111 4.21 -7.55 32.25
N ARG A 112 3.71 -7.02 31.12
CA ARG A 112 3.37 -7.84 29.94
C ARG A 112 4.60 -8.33 29.16
N GLY A 113 5.76 -7.70 29.34
CA GLY A 113 7.01 -8.06 28.64
C GLY A 113 6.93 -7.92 27.11
N LEU A 114 7.88 -8.56 26.42
CA LEU A 114 8.02 -8.53 24.95
C LEU A 114 7.04 -9.49 24.25
N THR A 115 5.73 -9.23 24.40
CA THR A 115 4.69 -10.05 23.75
C THR A 115 4.50 -9.68 22.28
N ARG A 116 4.28 -10.68 21.42
CA ARG A 116 3.94 -10.45 20.00
C ARG A 116 2.65 -9.62 19.86
N PRO A 117 2.49 -8.81 18.79
CA PRO A 117 1.22 -8.17 18.50
C PRO A 117 0.13 -9.22 18.23
N ARG A 118 -1.07 -8.95 18.75
CA ARG A 118 -2.24 -9.84 18.57
C ARG A 118 -3.38 -9.07 17.89
N ASN A 119 -4.00 -9.70 16.91
CA ASN A 119 -5.11 -9.13 16.14
C ASN A 119 -6.30 -8.76 17.05
N LYS A 120 -6.96 -7.63 16.77
CA LYS A 120 -8.12 -7.16 17.55
C LYS A 120 -9.25 -8.21 17.61
N LEU A 121 -9.46 -8.98 16.53
CA LEU A 121 -10.46 -10.05 16.46
C LEU A 121 -10.18 -11.19 17.46
N THR A 122 -8.91 -11.52 17.70
CA THR A 122 -8.55 -12.58 18.65
C THR A 122 -8.75 -12.19 20.11
N LYS A 123 -8.90 -10.89 20.40
CA LYS A 123 -9.18 -10.40 21.76
C LYS A 123 -10.63 -10.67 22.19
N ASN A 124 -11.55 -10.85 21.25
CA ASN A 124 -12.97 -11.12 21.54
C ASN A 124 -13.41 -12.43 20.85
N PRO A 125 -13.66 -13.51 21.61
CA PRO A 125 -13.96 -14.82 21.03
C PRO A 125 -15.22 -14.81 20.17
N ARG A 126 -16.27 -14.08 20.59
CA ARG A 126 -17.52 -13.95 19.82
C ARG A 126 -17.27 -13.32 18.44
N LYS A 127 -16.51 -12.22 18.38
CA LYS A 127 -16.18 -11.56 17.09
C LYS A 127 -15.29 -12.45 16.21
N LYS A 128 -14.35 -13.19 16.80
CA LYS A 128 -13.52 -14.16 16.06
C LYS A 128 -14.37 -15.24 15.39
N TYR A 129 -15.30 -15.85 16.11
CA TYR A 129 -16.12 -16.93 15.55
C TYR A 129 -17.18 -16.43 14.56
N ARG A 130 -17.73 -15.24 14.77
CA ARG A 130 -18.61 -14.59 13.79
C ARG A 130 -17.89 -14.40 12.45
N THR A 131 -16.75 -13.72 12.47
CA THR A 131 -15.96 -13.47 11.25
C THR A 131 -15.45 -14.76 10.59
N LYS A 132 -15.07 -15.78 11.39
CA LYS A 132 -14.69 -17.10 10.87
C LYS A 132 -15.84 -17.76 10.11
N HIS A 133 -17.05 -17.69 10.64
CA HIS A 133 -18.25 -18.23 10.01
C HIS A 133 -18.58 -17.48 8.72
N ASP A 134 -18.58 -16.15 8.75
CA ASP A 134 -18.88 -15.33 7.56
C ASP A 134 -17.88 -15.61 6.42
N LYS A 135 -16.59 -15.74 6.72
CA LYS A 135 -15.56 -16.16 5.76
C LYS A 135 -15.79 -17.57 5.23
N ALA A 136 -16.19 -18.51 6.08
CA ALA A 136 -16.50 -19.87 5.68
C ALA A 136 -17.71 -19.94 4.75
N GLN A 137 -18.76 -19.15 5.01
CA GLN A 137 -19.91 -19.03 4.13
C GLN A 137 -19.53 -18.50 2.75
N LYS A 138 -18.75 -17.41 2.67
CA LYS A 138 -18.24 -16.88 1.39
C LYS A 138 -17.42 -17.90 0.60
N ARG A 139 -16.52 -18.63 1.27
CA ARG A 139 -15.71 -19.69 0.64
C ARG A 139 -16.58 -20.85 0.12
N ARG A 140 -17.64 -21.22 0.86
CA ARG A 140 -18.58 -22.25 0.43
C ARG A 140 -19.33 -21.84 -0.84
N LEU A 141 -19.71 -20.57 -0.98
CA LEU A 141 -20.33 -20.04 -2.20
C LEU A 141 -19.43 -20.16 -3.44
N GLY A 142 -18.11 -20.07 -3.27
CA GLY A 142 -17.14 -20.29 -4.34
C GLY A 142 -16.99 -21.76 -4.76
N GLN A 143 -17.10 -22.70 -3.80
CA GLN A 143 -16.96 -24.13 -4.07
C GLN A 143 -18.24 -24.77 -4.60
N VAL A 144 -19.39 -24.40 -4.02
CA VAL A 144 -20.70 -25.00 -4.32
C VAL A 144 -21.71 -23.91 -4.60
N ARG A 145 -22.38 -24.03 -5.74
CA ARG A 145 -23.48 -23.12 -6.12
C ARG A 145 -24.68 -23.37 -5.20
N GLN A 146 -25.16 -22.33 -4.53
CA GLN A 146 -26.40 -22.39 -3.76
C GLN A 146 -27.62 -22.33 -4.68
N ILE A 147 -28.73 -22.92 -4.20
CA ILE A 147 -30.02 -22.84 -4.87
C ILE A 147 -30.52 -21.38 -4.80
N LYS A 148 -30.73 -20.76 -5.97
CA LYS A 148 -31.28 -19.41 -6.09
C LYS A 148 -32.77 -19.50 -6.41
N LYS A 149 -33.61 -18.74 -5.70
CA LYS A 149 -35.02 -18.60 -6.06
C LYS A 149 -35.14 -17.62 -7.24
N PRO A 150 -35.92 -17.93 -8.29
CA PRO A 150 -36.15 -16.98 -9.38
C PRO A 150 -36.94 -15.79 -8.82
N SER A 151 -36.42 -14.58 -9.02
CA SER A 151 -37.09 -13.36 -8.55
C SER A 151 -38.05 -12.76 -9.59
N GLY A 152 -37.97 -13.21 -10.84
CA GLY A 152 -38.71 -12.61 -11.96
C GLY A 152 -38.53 -13.41 -13.25
N PRO A 153 -38.93 -12.86 -14.41
CA PRO A 153 -38.77 -13.51 -15.70
C PRO A 153 -37.29 -13.77 -16.02
N TYR A 154 -37.03 -14.77 -16.87
CA TYR A 154 -35.68 -15.17 -17.23
C TYR A 154 -34.96 -14.06 -18.00
N GLY A 155 -33.92 -13.49 -17.39
CA GLY A 155 -33.10 -12.42 -17.98
C GLY A 155 -31.78 -12.89 -18.60
N GLY A 156 -31.60 -14.20 -18.80
CA GLY A 156 -30.33 -14.78 -19.24
C GLY A 156 -29.36 -15.13 -18.10
N GLU A 157 -28.18 -15.65 -18.46
CA GLU A 157 -27.11 -15.99 -17.50
C GLU A 157 -26.22 -14.79 -17.20
N SER A 158 -26.43 -14.14 -16.05
CA SER A 158 -25.70 -12.92 -15.64
C SER A 158 -24.18 -13.08 -15.55
N SER A 159 -23.67 -14.30 -15.30
CA SER A 159 -22.24 -14.59 -15.15
C SER A 159 -21.62 -15.21 -16.42
N GLY A 160 -22.40 -15.41 -17.47
CA GLY A 160 -21.98 -16.02 -18.72
C GLY A 160 -21.91 -17.56 -18.70
N ILE A 161 -22.02 -18.15 -19.90
CA ILE A 161 -21.96 -19.59 -20.16
C ILE A 161 -20.56 -19.95 -20.65
N ASN A 162 -19.94 -20.97 -20.05
CA ASN A 162 -18.69 -21.55 -20.56
C ASN A 162 -18.96 -22.92 -21.21
N ALA A 163 -18.99 -22.95 -22.55
CA ALA A 163 -19.33 -24.14 -23.32
C ALA A 163 -18.31 -25.29 -23.20
N ARG A 164 -17.07 -25.02 -22.78
CA ARG A 164 -15.99 -26.03 -22.70
C ARG A 164 -16.05 -26.87 -21.42
N ILE A 165 -16.73 -26.40 -20.38
CA ILE A 165 -16.68 -27.01 -19.05
C ILE A 165 -17.92 -27.87 -18.80
N SER A 166 -17.73 -29.18 -18.57
CA SER A 166 -18.75 -30.07 -18.02
C SER A 166 -18.57 -30.23 -16.50
N ARG A 167 -19.68 -30.18 -15.73
CA ARG A 167 -19.68 -30.33 -14.26
C ARG A 167 -20.51 -31.53 -13.77
N SER A 168 -20.77 -32.51 -14.63
CA SER A 168 -21.50 -33.73 -14.29
C SER A 168 -20.62 -34.74 -13.55
N ILE A 169 -21.25 -35.59 -12.71
CA ILE A 169 -20.59 -36.73 -12.08
C ILE A 169 -20.61 -37.89 -13.09
N ARG A 170 -19.46 -38.51 -13.36
CA ARG A 170 -19.37 -39.74 -14.15
C ARG A 170 -19.57 -40.93 -13.24
N LEU A 171 -20.35 -41.91 -13.69
CA LEU A 171 -20.57 -43.20 -13.03
C LEU A 171 -19.55 -44.22 -13.53
#